data_AF-A0A8T8TBD3-F1
#
_entry.id   AF-A0A8T8TBD3-F1
#
_cell.length_a   1.000
_cell.length_b   1.000
_cell.length_c   1.000
_cell.angle_alpha   90.00
_cell.angle_beta   90.00
_cell.angle_gamma   90.00
#
_symmetry.space_group_name_H-M   'P 1'
#
loop_
_entity.id
_entity.type
_entity.pdbx_description
1 polymer ?
#
loop_
_entity_poly.entity_id
_entity_poly.type
_entity_poly.pdbx_seq_one_letter_code
_entity_poly.pdbx_strand_id
1 'polypeptide(L)'
;MASLESQLASSSSNGPAVAAFKLHSDSVMTVARARGVDLSQICLLDPKAPHALTFRDFRRSEPQEGQESDGDVDGPFDWFLFGGILGDDPPRDRTASLRELGFPHRHLGGVQMTTDTALGVTKRVVEDSFRLGLPDSQVDEEAALKRTGEANPSPKTQTLTWVNQPELKFGPGESVEMPFRYMAESPQAGAAGGLSARPLMPPGMRELIRKDLDRSFEF
;
A
#
# COMPACT_ATOMS: atom_id res chain seq x y z
N MET A 1 -23.99 15.75 19.07
CA MET A 1 -22.58 15.51 18.66
C MET A 1 -22.58 15.22 17.17
N ALA A 2 -21.78 15.94 16.37
CA ALA A 2 -21.64 15.61 14.95
C ALA A 2 -20.88 14.27 14.82
N SER A 3 -21.32 13.38 13.93
CA SER A 3 -20.56 12.17 13.61
C SER A 3 -19.18 12.55 13.06
N LEU A 4 -18.15 11.76 13.35
CA LEU A 4 -16.79 11.94 12.81
C LEU A 4 -16.82 12.00 11.27
N GLU A 5 -17.71 11.21 10.65
CA GLU A 5 -17.97 11.24 9.20
C GLU A 5 -18.46 12.60 8.72
N SER A 6 -19.36 13.24 9.49
CA SER A 6 -19.86 14.58 9.18
C SER A 6 -18.78 15.65 9.32
N GLN A 7 -17.85 15.49 10.26
CA GLN A 7 -16.73 16.42 10.42
C GLN A 7 -15.70 16.27 9.29
N LEU A 8 -15.37 15.04 8.92
CA LEU A 8 -14.42 14.75 7.84
C LEU A 8 -14.97 15.09 6.44
N ALA A 9 -16.27 14.89 6.21
CA ALA A 9 -16.94 15.30 4.98
C ALA A 9 -16.96 16.82 4.81
N SER A 10 -17.02 17.58 5.92
CA SER A 10 -17.05 19.05 5.90
C SER A 10 -15.70 19.72 5.59
N SER A 11 -14.60 18.96 5.68
CA SER A 11 -13.23 19.41 5.34
C SER A 11 -12.89 19.31 3.84
N SER A 12 -13.88 19.13 2.97
CA SER A 12 -13.69 19.02 1.52
C SER A 12 -13.25 20.35 0.91
N SER A 13 -11.97 20.44 0.56
CA SER A 13 -11.40 21.52 -0.27
C SER A 13 -11.75 21.31 -1.75
N ASN A 14 -11.59 22.36 -2.58
CA ASN A 14 -11.80 22.38 -4.06
C ASN A 14 -10.77 21.50 -4.84
N GLY A 15 -10.50 20.29 -4.37
CA GLY A 15 -9.55 19.34 -4.95
C GLY A 15 -10.18 18.32 -5.89
N PRO A 16 -9.37 17.43 -6.49
CA PRO A 16 -9.85 16.28 -7.26
C PRO A 16 -10.75 15.37 -6.40
N ALA A 17 -11.61 14.59 -7.07
CA ALA A 17 -12.56 13.69 -6.41
C ALA A 17 -11.86 12.80 -5.37
N VAL A 18 -12.28 12.90 -4.11
CA VAL A 18 -11.81 12.08 -3.00
C VAL A 18 -12.53 10.74 -2.99
N ALA A 19 -11.82 9.68 -2.59
CA ALA A 19 -12.40 8.35 -2.44
C ALA A 19 -13.48 8.35 -1.35
N ALA A 20 -14.57 7.60 -1.56
CA ALA A 20 -15.58 7.39 -0.53
C ALA A 20 -14.97 6.59 0.64
N PHE A 21 -15.27 7.00 1.87
CA PHE A 21 -14.84 6.30 3.08
C PHE A 21 -16.04 5.95 3.96
N LYS A 22 -15.86 4.96 4.83
CA LYS A 22 -16.83 4.56 5.86
C LYS A 22 -16.08 4.29 7.15
N LEU A 23 -16.67 4.68 8.28
CA LEU A 23 -16.13 4.39 9.60
C LEU A 23 -17.00 3.35 10.30
N HIS A 24 -16.35 2.39 10.96
CA HIS A 24 -17.03 1.31 11.67
C HIS A 24 -16.40 1.17 13.07
N SER A 25 -17.24 1.02 14.09
CA SER A 25 -16.80 0.58 15.43
C SER A 25 -16.76 -0.94 15.57
N ASP A 26 -17.51 -1.64 14.72
CA ASP A 26 -17.55 -3.09 14.68
C ASP A 26 -16.21 -3.68 14.20
N SER A 27 -15.93 -4.90 14.64
CA SER A 27 -14.75 -5.63 14.16
C SER A 27 -14.81 -5.86 12.65
N VAL A 28 -13.64 -5.98 12.00
CA VAL A 28 -13.56 -6.31 10.57
C VAL A 28 -14.34 -7.58 10.20
N MET A 29 -14.38 -8.56 11.10
CA MET A 29 -15.13 -9.82 10.92
C MET A 29 -16.64 -9.60 10.88
N THR A 30 -17.14 -8.74 11.78
CA THR A 30 -18.55 -8.36 11.82
C THR A 30 -18.93 -7.62 10.55
N VAL A 31 -18.09 -6.67 10.11
CA VAL A 31 -18.31 -5.90 8.88
C VAL A 31 -18.29 -6.80 7.64
N ALA A 32 -17.34 -7.73 7.54
CA ALA A 32 -17.24 -8.68 6.44
C ALA A 32 -18.50 -9.56 6.35
N ARG A 33 -18.93 -10.14 7.48
CA ARG A 33 -20.14 -10.96 7.55
C ARG A 33 -21.39 -10.19 7.16
N ALA A 34 -21.55 -8.96 7.66
CA ALA A 34 -22.71 -8.13 7.33
C ALA A 34 -22.78 -7.77 5.83
N ARG A 35 -21.64 -7.79 5.14
CA ARG A 35 -21.54 -7.56 3.70
C ARG A 35 -21.58 -8.85 2.87
N GLY A 36 -21.68 -10.02 3.50
CA GLY A 36 -21.61 -11.31 2.83
C GLY A 36 -20.26 -11.59 2.17
N VAL A 37 -19.18 -10.99 2.68
CA VAL A 37 -17.81 -11.18 2.18
C VAL A 37 -17.16 -12.34 2.94
N ASP A 38 -16.70 -13.34 2.19
CA ASP A 38 -15.97 -14.47 2.76
C ASP A 38 -14.51 -14.08 3.09
N LEU A 39 -13.91 -14.75 4.09
CA LEU A 39 -12.52 -14.53 4.47
C LEU A 39 -11.54 -14.74 3.32
N SER A 40 -11.80 -15.73 2.46
CA SER A 40 -10.98 -16.01 1.27
C SER A 40 -10.94 -14.87 0.26
N GLN A 41 -11.89 -13.92 0.33
CA GLN A 41 -11.93 -12.75 -0.55
C GLN A 41 -11.16 -11.54 0.02
N ILE A 42 -10.64 -11.65 1.25
CA ILE A 42 -9.98 -10.55 1.98
C ILE A 42 -8.50 -10.89 2.16
N CYS A 43 -7.63 -10.20 1.43
CA CYS A 43 -6.19 -10.33 1.59
C CYS A 43 -5.68 -9.42 2.72
N LEU A 44 -5.10 -10.01 3.76
CA LEU A 44 -4.33 -9.27 4.76
C LEU A 44 -2.94 -8.91 4.20
N LEU A 45 -2.58 -7.64 4.22
CA LEU A 45 -1.23 -7.21 3.88
C LEU A 45 -0.34 -7.26 5.12
N ASP A 46 0.64 -8.17 5.07
CA ASP A 46 1.52 -8.50 6.18
C ASP A 46 2.98 -8.61 5.68
N PRO A 47 3.92 -7.81 6.21
CA PRO A 47 5.35 -7.95 5.89
C PRO A 47 5.94 -9.34 6.15
N LYS A 48 5.30 -10.15 7.00
CA LYS A 48 5.73 -11.53 7.33
C LYS A 48 5.05 -12.60 6.46
N ALA A 49 4.17 -12.22 5.54
CA ALA A 49 3.59 -13.18 4.61
C ALA A 49 4.68 -13.85 3.76
N PRO A 50 4.50 -15.12 3.37
CA PRO A 50 5.49 -15.86 2.59
C PRO A 50 5.47 -15.51 1.09
N HIS A 51 4.37 -14.95 0.59
CA HIS A 51 4.16 -14.62 -0.82
C HIS A 51 3.95 -13.13 -1.01
N ALA A 52 4.58 -12.57 -2.03
CA ALA A 52 4.41 -11.18 -2.40
C ALA A 52 3.07 -10.95 -3.11
N LEU A 53 2.49 -9.76 -2.93
CA LEU A 53 1.30 -9.36 -3.67
C LEU A 53 1.64 -9.25 -5.17
N THR A 54 0.84 -9.89 -6.03
CA THR A 54 0.99 -9.81 -7.48
C THR A 54 -0.26 -9.23 -8.14
N PHE A 55 -0.15 -8.85 -9.41
CA PHE A 55 -1.29 -8.34 -10.19
C PHE A 55 -2.40 -9.39 -10.41
N ARG A 56 -2.12 -10.68 -10.17
CA ARG A 56 -3.08 -11.79 -10.24
C ARG A 56 -3.88 -11.96 -8.96
N ASP A 57 -3.42 -11.38 -7.86
CA ASP A 57 -4.12 -11.45 -6.57
C ASP A 57 -5.42 -10.63 -6.55
N PHE A 58 -5.73 -9.86 -7.60
CA PHE A 58 -6.96 -9.10 -7.70
C PHE A 58 -7.89 -9.62 -8.79
N ARG A 59 -9.16 -9.79 -8.45
CA ARG A 59 -10.18 -10.27 -9.38
C ARG A 59 -10.59 -9.14 -10.34
N ARG A 60 -10.14 -9.22 -11.59
CA ARG A 60 -10.49 -8.21 -12.62
C ARG A 60 -11.86 -8.42 -13.26
N SER A 61 -12.38 -9.64 -13.24
CA SER A 61 -13.65 -10.00 -13.89
C SER A 61 -14.38 -11.09 -13.12
N GLU A 62 -15.72 -11.07 -13.23
CA GLU A 62 -16.59 -12.13 -12.75
C GLU A 62 -16.16 -13.48 -13.36
N PRO A 63 -16.12 -14.56 -12.56
CA PRO A 63 -15.75 -15.88 -13.06
C PRO A 63 -16.72 -16.34 -14.13
N GLN A 64 -16.21 -16.67 -15.32
CA GLN A 64 -17.00 -17.36 -16.34
C GLN A 64 -17.04 -18.86 -16.04
N GLU A 65 -18.21 -19.48 -16.20
CA GLU A 65 -18.39 -20.93 -15.98
C GLU A 65 -17.37 -21.73 -16.80
N GLY A 66 -16.53 -22.51 -16.10
CA GLY A 66 -15.51 -23.36 -16.70
C GLY A 66 -14.12 -22.72 -16.90
N GLN A 67 -13.91 -21.47 -16.45
CA GLN A 67 -12.59 -20.84 -16.42
C GLN A 67 -11.96 -21.02 -15.02
N GLU A 68 -10.74 -21.56 -14.96
CA GLU A 68 -9.98 -21.64 -13.70
C GLU A 68 -9.85 -20.25 -13.07
N SER A 69 -9.87 -20.18 -11.73
CA SER A 69 -9.69 -18.92 -11.01
C SER A 69 -8.40 -18.25 -11.48
N ASP A 70 -8.50 -17.05 -12.08
CA ASP A 70 -7.35 -16.28 -12.59
C ASP A 70 -6.43 -15.73 -11.46
N GLY A 71 -6.60 -16.21 -10.23
CA GLY A 71 -5.81 -15.84 -9.06
C GLY A 71 -4.57 -16.70 -8.86
N ASP A 72 -3.68 -16.20 -7.99
CA ASP A 72 -2.60 -17.01 -7.41
C ASP A 72 -3.11 -17.83 -6.21
N VAL A 73 -2.22 -18.48 -5.45
CA VAL A 73 -2.59 -19.38 -4.33
C VAL A 73 -3.45 -18.64 -3.30
N ASP A 74 -4.61 -19.19 -2.94
CA ASP A 74 -5.59 -18.58 -2.02
C ASP A 74 -6.30 -17.31 -2.55
N GLY A 75 -6.01 -16.86 -3.77
CA GLY A 75 -6.69 -15.74 -4.44
C GLY A 75 -7.60 -16.18 -5.60
N PRO A 76 -8.21 -15.24 -6.33
CA PRO A 76 -8.02 -13.79 -6.25
C PRO A 76 -8.92 -13.13 -5.19
N PHE A 77 -8.50 -11.95 -4.72
CA PHE A 77 -9.13 -11.17 -3.65
C PHE A 77 -9.90 -9.97 -4.19
N ASP A 78 -10.94 -9.57 -3.45
CA ASP A 78 -11.74 -8.38 -3.72
C ASP A 78 -11.45 -7.25 -2.72
N TRP A 79 -10.92 -7.61 -1.55
CA TRP A 79 -10.66 -6.69 -0.45
C TRP A 79 -9.22 -6.83 0.04
N PHE A 80 -8.61 -5.69 0.41
CA PHE A 80 -7.28 -5.65 1.00
C PHE A 80 -7.36 -5.03 2.40
N LEU A 81 -6.92 -5.79 3.39
CA LEU A 81 -6.90 -5.40 4.79
C LEU A 81 -5.49 -4.97 5.18
N PHE A 82 -5.36 -3.74 5.67
CA PHE A 82 -4.10 -3.17 6.14
C PHE A 82 -4.07 -3.23 7.67
N GLY A 83 -3.26 -4.13 8.23
CA GLY A 83 -3.18 -4.36 9.68
C GLY A 83 -2.17 -3.47 10.40
N GLY A 84 -2.59 -2.78 11.47
CA GLY A 84 -1.67 -2.31 12.53
C GLY A 84 -0.48 -1.44 12.11
N ILE A 85 -0.68 -0.62 11.09
CA ILE A 85 0.32 0.11 10.29
C ILE A 85 0.90 1.40 10.90
N LEU A 86 0.55 1.77 12.14
CA LEU A 86 1.21 2.92 12.78
C LEU A 86 2.63 2.51 13.19
N GLY A 87 3.57 2.97 12.36
CA GLY A 87 4.98 2.60 12.34
C GLY A 87 5.73 3.03 13.59
N ASP A 88 5.91 2.08 14.49
CA ASP A 88 6.99 2.15 15.47
C ASP A 88 8.31 1.80 14.76
N ASP A 89 9.41 2.45 15.16
CA ASP A 89 10.76 2.00 14.85
C ASP A 89 11.46 1.61 16.18
N PRO A 90 11.81 0.33 16.39
CA PRO A 90 11.69 -0.81 15.48
C PRO A 90 10.22 -1.25 15.27
N PRO A 91 9.90 -1.89 14.12
CA PRO A 91 8.55 -2.33 13.80
C PRO A 91 7.95 -3.24 14.88
N ARG A 92 6.77 -2.89 15.38
CA ARG A 92 5.97 -3.77 16.23
C ARG A 92 5.03 -4.61 15.37
N ASP A 93 4.94 -5.90 15.69
CA ASP A 93 4.09 -6.85 14.97
C ASP A 93 2.61 -6.74 15.39
N ARG A 94 2.00 -5.60 15.06
CA ARG A 94 0.59 -5.32 15.37
C ARG A 94 -0.37 -6.14 14.50
N THR A 95 0.12 -6.67 13.38
CA THR A 95 -0.62 -7.53 12.45
C THR A 95 -0.82 -8.96 12.98
N ALA A 96 -0.06 -9.38 14.01
CA ALA A 96 -0.17 -10.73 14.60
C ALA A 96 -1.60 -11.11 15.00
N SER A 97 -2.34 -10.20 15.64
CA SER A 97 -3.73 -10.44 16.05
C SER A 97 -4.68 -10.70 14.87
N LEU A 98 -4.38 -10.14 13.69
CA LEU A 98 -5.18 -10.37 12.48
C LEU A 98 -4.81 -11.68 11.79
N ARG A 99 -3.54 -12.14 11.89
CA ARG A 99 -3.13 -13.44 11.36
C ARG A 99 -3.87 -14.60 12.02
N GLU A 100 -4.16 -14.49 13.31
CA GLU A 100 -4.92 -15.50 14.06
C GLU A 100 -6.36 -15.65 13.55
N LEU A 101 -6.88 -14.70 12.78
CA LEU A 101 -8.24 -14.74 12.22
C LEU A 101 -8.34 -15.53 10.90
N GLY A 102 -7.21 -16.00 10.35
CA GLY A 102 -7.20 -16.91 9.20
C GLY A 102 -7.40 -16.24 7.84
N PHE A 103 -7.10 -14.94 7.71
CA PHE A 103 -7.08 -14.29 6.41
C PHE A 103 -5.95 -14.85 5.53
N PRO A 104 -6.19 -15.09 4.23
CA PRO A 104 -5.09 -15.21 3.27
C PRO A 104 -4.28 -13.91 3.29
N HIS A 105 -2.97 -13.99 3.10
CA HIS A 105 -2.10 -12.84 3.28
C HIS A 105 -0.96 -12.74 2.25
N ARG A 106 -0.56 -11.50 1.96
CA ARG A 106 0.52 -11.15 1.04
C ARG A 106 1.42 -10.07 1.63
N HIS A 107 2.69 -10.03 1.24
CA HIS A 107 3.60 -8.94 1.60
C HIS A 107 3.74 -7.94 0.45
N LEU A 108 4.03 -6.69 0.79
CA LEU A 108 4.44 -5.64 -0.16
C LEU A 108 5.98 -5.48 -0.22
N GLY A 109 6.70 -6.43 0.38
CA GLY A 109 8.13 -6.39 0.65
C GLY A 109 8.39 -6.43 2.16
N GLY A 110 9.58 -6.90 2.54
CA GLY A 110 10.00 -7.09 3.93
C GLY A 110 10.39 -5.79 4.66
N VAL A 111 10.44 -4.66 3.96
CA VAL A 111 10.67 -3.34 4.55
C VAL A 111 9.34 -2.64 4.79
N GLN A 112 9.16 -2.08 5.98
CA GLN A 112 7.94 -1.40 6.37
C GLN A 112 7.65 -0.18 5.49
N MET A 113 6.36 0.00 5.16
CA MET A 113 5.82 1.15 4.45
C MET A 113 4.85 1.89 5.35
N THR A 114 4.66 3.20 5.12
CA THR A 114 3.53 3.92 5.70
C THR A 114 2.20 3.42 5.12
N THR A 115 1.09 3.66 5.82
CA THR A 115 -0.26 3.28 5.36
C THR A 115 -0.56 3.78 3.95
N ASP A 116 -0.27 5.05 3.69
CA ASP A 116 -0.52 5.72 2.43
C ASP A 116 0.35 5.14 1.31
N THR A 117 1.62 4.84 1.59
CA THR A 117 2.50 4.17 0.64
C THR A 117 1.99 2.76 0.35
N ALA A 118 1.66 1.98 1.37
CA ALA A 118 1.15 0.63 1.21
C ALA A 118 -0.13 0.62 0.36
N LEU A 119 -1.08 1.52 0.64
CA LEU A 119 -2.31 1.67 -0.14
C LEU A 119 -2.01 2.02 -1.61
N GLY A 120 -1.10 2.97 -1.83
CA GLY A 120 -0.68 3.36 -3.18
C GLY A 120 -0.02 2.20 -3.94
N VAL A 121 0.85 1.45 -3.27
CA VAL A 121 1.53 0.27 -3.84
C VAL A 121 0.50 -0.80 -4.22
N THR A 122 -0.41 -1.16 -3.30
CA THR A 122 -1.47 -2.13 -3.56
C THR A 122 -2.26 -1.73 -4.79
N LYS A 123 -2.71 -0.47 -4.88
CA LYS A 123 -3.41 0.04 -6.07
C LYS A 123 -2.61 -0.16 -7.36
N ARG A 124 -1.35 0.28 -7.39
CA ARG A 124 -0.50 0.16 -8.59
C ARG A 124 -0.32 -1.30 -9.02
N VAL A 125 -0.16 -2.21 -8.06
CA VAL A 125 0.01 -3.64 -8.35
C VAL A 125 -1.29 -4.24 -8.89
N VAL A 126 -2.41 -4.02 -8.21
CA VAL A 126 -3.66 -4.74 -8.48
C VAL A 126 -4.44 -4.15 -9.66
N GLU A 127 -4.55 -2.83 -9.72
CA GLU A 127 -5.29 -2.11 -10.77
C GLU A 127 -4.40 -1.84 -11.99
N ASP A 128 -3.21 -1.28 -11.77
CA ASP A 128 -2.33 -0.85 -12.87
C ASP A 128 -1.39 -1.97 -13.37
N SER A 129 -1.45 -3.16 -12.77
CA SER A 129 -0.59 -4.31 -13.12
C SER A 129 0.92 -4.07 -12.92
N PHE A 130 1.31 -3.23 -11.98
CA PHE A 130 2.73 -3.03 -11.70
C PHE A 130 3.33 -4.20 -10.94
N ARG A 131 4.62 -4.43 -11.14
CA ARG A 131 5.43 -5.30 -10.28
C ARG A 131 6.03 -4.52 -9.12
N LEU A 132 6.18 -5.16 -7.97
CA LEU A 132 6.92 -4.60 -6.86
C LEU A 132 8.40 -4.43 -7.24
N GLY A 133 9.00 -5.38 -7.96
CA GLY A 133 10.40 -5.31 -8.38
C GLY A 133 11.38 -5.30 -7.22
N LEU A 134 11.02 -5.98 -6.13
CA LEU A 134 11.84 -6.10 -4.93
C LEU A 134 12.55 -7.46 -4.92
N PRO A 135 13.71 -7.58 -4.27
CA PRO A 135 14.45 -8.85 -4.24
C PRO A 135 13.63 -10.02 -3.68
N ASP A 136 12.76 -9.74 -2.71
CA ASP A 136 11.89 -10.71 -2.03
C ASP A 136 10.56 -10.96 -2.75
N SER A 137 10.24 -10.24 -3.84
CA SER A 137 9.03 -10.48 -4.65
C SER A 137 9.28 -11.19 -5.96
N GLN A 138 10.55 -11.37 -6.37
CA GLN A 138 10.89 -11.83 -7.73
C GLN A 138 10.32 -13.19 -8.08
N VAL A 139 10.32 -14.14 -7.14
CA VAL A 139 9.85 -15.50 -7.37
C VAL A 139 8.35 -15.52 -7.66
N ASP A 140 7.55 -14.85 -6.84
CA ASP A 140 6.10 -14.77 -7.02
C ASP A 140 5.73 -13.97 -8.28
N GLU A 141 6.44 -12.87 -8.56
CA GLU A 141 6.25 -12.08 -9.78
C GLU A 141 6.55 -12.88 -11.05
N GLU A 142 7.65 -13.64 -11.07
CA GLU A 142 8.00 -14.48 -12.22
C GLU A 142 6.99 -15.62 -12.40
N ALA A 143 6.53 -16.22 -11.30
CA ALA A 143 5.48 -17.24 -11.32
C ALA A 143 4.14 -16.67 -11.83
N ALA A 144 3.79 -15.45 -11.44
CA ALA A 144 2.60 -14.76 -11.95
C ALA A 144 2.71 -14.49 -13.46
N LEU A 145 3.87 -14.01 -13.93
CA LEU A 145 4.11 -13.74 -15.36
C LEU A 145 4.02 -15.02 -16.21
N LYS A 146 4.63 -16.13 -15.76
CA LYS A 146 4.59 -17.42 -16.47
C LYS A 146 3.18 -17.95 -16.63
N ARG A 147 2.33 -17.79 -15.60
CA ARG A 147 0.93 -18.25 -15.61
C ARG A 147 0.04 -17.48 -16.58
N THR A 148 0.36 -16.24 -16.89
CA THR A 148 -0.37 -15.43 -17.88
C THR A 148 -0.28 -15.99 -19.32
N GLY A 149 0.60 -16.96 -19.60
CA GLY A 149 0.71 -17.60 -20.92
C GLY A 149 1.22 -16.70 -22.05
N GLU A 150 1.65 -15.46 -21.75
CA GLU A 150 2.25 -14.57 -22.73
C GLU A 150 3.70 -15.00 -23.00
N ALA A 151 3.94 -15.63 -24.17
CA ALA A 151 5.27 -16.01 -24.66
C ALA A 151 6.20 -14.81 -24.92
N ASN A 152 5.69 -13.59 -24.77
CA ASN A 152 6.42 -12.34 -24.83
C ASN A 152 5.70 -11.38 -23.88
N PRO A 153 6.30 -10.95 -22.74
CA PRO A 153 5.62 -10.07 -21.82
C PRO A 153 5.24 -8.80 -22.57
N SER A 154 3.95 -8.52 -22.68
CA SER A 154 3.50 -7.22 -23.16
C SER A 154 4.26 -6.12 -22.38
N PRO A 155 4.77 -5.06 -23.01
CA PRO A 155 5.55 -4.00 -22.34
C PRO A 155 4.77 -3.18 -21.28
N LYS A 156 3.60 -3.67 -20.83
CA LYS A 156 2.67 -3.00 -19.93
C LYS A 156 2.93 -3.26 -18.45
N THR A 157 3.70 -4.27 -18.06
CA THR A 157 3.98 -4.54 -16.64
C THR A 157 5.15 -3.67 -16.16
N GLN A 158 4.84 -2.42 -15.82
CA GLN A 158 5.80 -1.47 -15.25
C GLN A 158 6.27 -1.96 -13.87
N THR A 159 7.51 -1.64 -13.51
CA THR A 159 8.08 -1.98 -12.19
C THR A 159 8.08 -0.73 -11.33
N LEU A 160 7.65 -0.86 -10.07
CA LEU A 160 7.73 0.22 -9.10
C LEU A 160 9.19 0.59 -8.79
N THR A 161 9.42 1.87 -8.54
CA THR A 161 10.72 2.39 -8.10
C THR A 161 10.62 2.80 -6.65
N TRP A 162 11.70 2.62 -5.88
CA TRP A 162 11.67 2.73 -4.43
C TRP A 162 12.71 3.70 -3.90
N VAL A 163 12.38 4.36 -2.81
CA VAL A 163 13.32 5.07 -1.95
C VAL A 163 13.20 4.49 -0.55
N ASN A 164 14.30 3.98 0.00
CA ASN A 164 14.34 3.44 1.35
C ASN A 164 14.92 4.51 2.28
N GLN A 165 14.26 4.71 3.41
CA GLN A 165 14.73 5.59 4.48
C GLN A 165 15.13 7.00 3.99
N PRO A 166 14.25 7.73 3.28
CA PRO A 166 14.62 9.02 2.72
C PRO A 166 14.90 10.06 3.80
N GLU A 167 15.97 10.83 3.61
CA GLU A 167 16.22 12.07 4.34
C GLU A 167 15.45 13.23 3.69
N LEU A 168 14.50 13.81 4.42
CA LEU A 168 13.75 14.99 4.01
C LEU A 168 14.43 16.25 4.54
N LYS A 169 14.98 17.07 3.63
CA LYS A 169 15.63 18.35 3.98
C LYS A 169 14.64 19.51 3.92
N PHE A 170 14.66 20.36 4.95
CA PHE A 170 13.79 21.53 5.11
C PHE A 170 14.56 22.86 5.16
N GLY A 171 15.83 22.82 5.53
CA GLY A 171 16.71 23.98 5.57
C GLY A 171 18.16 23.61 5.95
N PRO A 172 19.04 24.61 6.15
CA PRO A 172 20.39 24.39 6.64
C PRO A 172 20.35 23.82 8.07
N GLY A 173 20.57 22.51 8.21
CA GLY A 173 20.55 21.82 9.51
C GLY A 173 19.19 21.27 9.94
N GLU A 174 18.14 21.45 9.15
CA GLU A 174 16.82 20.88 9.40
C GLU A 174 16.56 19.73 8.42
N SER A 175 16.64 18.50 8.93
CA SER A 175 16.25 17.31 8.18
C SER A 175 15.59 16.27 9.08
N VAL A 176 14.79 15.41 8.45
CA VAL A 176 14.14 14.26 9.10
C VAL A 176 14.41 13.04 8.26
N GLU A 177 14.95 11.99 8.88
CA GLU A 177 15.04 10.67 8.28
C GLU A 177 13.72 9.93 8.51
N MET A 178 13.11 9.45 7.44
CA MET A 178 11.84 8.73 7.51
C MET A 178 12.13 7.23 7.47
N PRO A 179 11.95 6.44 8.55
CA PRO A 179 12.42 5.04 8.63
C PRO A 179 11.57 4.03 7.84
N PHE A 180 11.02 4.43 6.69
CA PHE A 180 10.10 3.63 5.88
C PHE A 180 10.55 3.58 4.41
N ARG A 181 10.01 2.62 3.67
CA ARG A 181 10.07 2.58 2.21
C ARG A 181 8.94 3.42 1.61
N TYR A 182 9.27 4.18 0.58
CA TYR A 182 8.35 4.97 -0.22
C TYR A 182 8.46 4.59 -1.70
N MET A 183 7.36 4.71 -2.44
CA MET A 183 7.44 4.76 -3.90
C MET A 183 8.21 6.01 -4.33
N ALA A 184 9.05 5.91 -5.34
CA ALA A 184 9.70 7.06 -5.94
C ALA A 184 8.77 7.75 -6.94
N GLU A 185 8.83 9.08 -7.01
CA GLU A 185 8.29 9.82 -8.14
C GLU A 185 8.99 9.41 -9.43
N SER A 186 8.25 9.40 -10.55
CA SER A 186 8.86 9.20 -11.87
C SER A 186 9.98 10.23 -12.06
N PRO A 187 11.15 9.85 -12.58
CA PRO A 187 12.26 10.78 -12.73
C PRO A 187 11.86 11.92 -13.68
N GLN A 188 11.51 13.07 -13.11
CA GLN A 188 11.37 14.30 -13.87
C GLN A 188 12.75 14.95 -13.96
N ALA A 189 13.12 15.36 -15.17
CA ALA A 189 14.34 16.12 -15.42
C ALA A 189 14.24 17.48 -14.70
N GLY A 190 14.78 17.56 -13.47
CA GLY A 190 14.69 18.74 -12.60
C GLY A 190 16.03 19.25 -12.11
N ALA A 191 16.48 20.34 -12.72
CA ALA A 191 17.27 21.52 -12.26
C ALA A 191 18.48 21.43 -11.31
N ALA A 192 18.88 20.31 -10.70
CA ALA A 192 20.06 20.29 -9.83
C ALA A 192 20.79 18.95 -9.80
N GLY A 193 21.55 18.65 -10.86
CA GLY A 193 22.87 17.98 -10.80
C GLY A 193 23.06 16.67 -10.01
N GLY A 194 22.01 15.98 -9.57
CA GLY A 194 22.10 14.73 -8.82
C GLY A 194 20.77 13.98 -8.88
N LEU A 195 20.81 12.69 -9.23
CA LEU A 195 19.66 11.80 -9.29
C LEU A 195 19.18 11.44 -7.87
N SER A 196 18.57 12.36 -7.13
CA SER A 196 17.85 11.99 -5.90
C SER A 196 16.41 11.64 -6.24
N ALA A 197 16.09 10.35 -6.31
CA ALA A 197 14.72 9.89 -6.39
C ALA A 197 13.93 10.44 -5.19
N ARG A 198 12.86 11.19 -5.44
CA ARG A 198 12.06 11.84 -4.40
C ARG A 198 10.96 10.86 -3.92
N PRO A 199 10.75 10.70 -2.60
CA PRO A 199 9.66 9.86 -2.11
C PRO A 199 8.31 10.51 -2.45
N LEU A 200 7.42 9.71 -3.04
CA LEU A 200 6.04 10.09 -3.28
C LEU A 200 5.31 10.13 -1.94
N MET A 201 4.78 11.30 -1.57
CA MET A 201 4.07 11.52 -0.31
C MET A 201 2.70 12.18 -0.57
N PRO A 202 1.70 11.96 0.30
CA PRO A 202 0.44 12.66 0.26
C PRO A 202 0.61 14.19 0.29
N PRO A 203 -0.26 14.95 -0.40
CA PRO A 203 -0.27 16.41 -0.31
C PRO A 203 -0.38 16.88 1.15
N GLY A 204 0.42 17.87 1.55
CA GLY A 204 0.41 18.41 2.91
C GLY A 204 1.30 17.66 3.91
N MET A 205 1.79 16.45 3.60
CA MET A 205 2.60 15.66 4.54
C MET A 205 3.94 16.35 4.83
N ARG A 206 4.61 16.88 3.80
CA ARG A 206 5.88 17.59 3.96
C ARG A 206 5.71 18.86 4.81
N GLU A 207 4.63 19.60 4.61
CA GLU A 207 4.30 20.80 5.39
C GLU A 207 3.99 20.45 6.85
N LEU A 208 3.31 19.32 7.09
CA LEU A 208 3.02 18.83 8.44
C LEU A 208 4.30 18.43 9.19
N ILE A 209 5.23 17.72 8.53
CA ILE A 209 6.53 17.37 9.11
C ILE A 209 7.33 18.64 9.43
N ARG A 210 7.35 19.61 8.52
CA ARG A 210 7.99 20.91 8.78
C ARG A 210 7.39 21.60 10.00
N LYS A 211 6.05 21.66 10.10
CA LYS A 211 5.35 22.27 11.23
C LYS A 211 5.66 21.57 12.55
N ASP A 212 5.91 20.27 12.51
CA ASP A 212 6.31 19.49 13.69
C ASP A 212 7.75 19.80 14.10
N LEU A 213 8.67 19.99 13.15
CA LEU A 213 10.02 20.50 13.43
C LEU A 213 10.02 21.91 14.03
N ASP A 214 9.09 22.76 13.59
CA ASP A 214 8.93 24.12 14.11
C ASP A 214 8.35 24.16 15.54
N ARG A 215 7.81 23.04 16.05
CA ARG A 215 7.32 22.98 17.43
C ARG A 215 8.52 23.01 18.38
N SER A 216 8.67 24.14 19.05
CA SER A 216 9.63 24.30 20.14
C SER A 216 9.32 23.32 21.27
N PHE A 217 10.36 22.79 21.92
CA PHE A 217 10.20 22.03 23.16
C PHE A 217 9.64 22.97 24.24
N GLU A 218 8.35 22.83 24.56
CA GLU A 218 7.78 23.40 25.78
C GLU A 218 8.29 22.54 26.95
N PHE A 219 9.20 23.12 27.76
CA PHE A 219 9.69 22.53 29.01
C PHE A 219 8.82 22.95 30.20
#